data_AF-A0A9J6FPH1-F1
#
_entry.id   AF-A0A9J6FPH1-F1
#
_cell.length_a   1.000
_cell.length_b   1.000
_cell.length_c   1.000
_cell.angle_alpha   90.00
_cell.angle_beta   90.00
_cell.angle_gamma   90.00
#
_symmetry.space_group_name_H-M   'P 1'
#
loop_
_entity.id
_entity.type
_entity.pdbx_description
1 polymer ?
#
loop_
_entity_poly.entity_id
_entity_poly.type
_entity_poly.pdbx_seq_one_letter_code
_entity_poly.pdbx_strand_id
1 'polypeptide(L)'
;MHGTSYIEEFDHGGLLYPSGELARPVTTLEDSFTVFFSHNKITASSMTDLATFLQGVQLPKVGCCDHERELTLAIEKFYILLRFRFYAKSLNRERASKENS
;
A
#
# COMPACT_ATOMS: atom_id res chain seq x y z
N MET A 1 -13.80 18.72 17.62
CA MET A 1 -12.66 19.40 16.97
C MET A 1 -12.38 18.64 15.68
N HIS A 2 -12.82 19.16 14.53
CA HIS A 2 -12.48 18.57 13.23
C HIS A 2 -11.08 19.05 12.85
N GLY A 3 -10.10 18.16 12.95
CA GLY A 3 -8.83 18.37 12.26
C GLY A 3 -9.07 18.20 10.77
N THR A 4 -8.70 19.20 9.99
CA THR A 4 -8.73 19.11 8.53
C THR A 4 -7.85 17.95 8.10
N SER A 5 -8.37 17.05 7.27
CA SER A 5 -7.55 15.94 6.79
C SER A 5 -6.48 16.48 5.83
N TYR A 6 -5.28 15.90 5.79
CA TYR A 6 -4.20 16.30 4.87
C TYR A 6 -4.68 16.42 3.41
N ILE A 7 -5.70 15.65 3.02
CA ILE A 7 -6.30 15.71 1.68
C ILE A 7 -6.98 17.07 1.43
N GLU A 8 -7.63 17.68 2.43
CA GLU A 8 -8.30 18.98 2.32
C GLU A 8 -7.32 20.14 2.12
N GLU A 9 -6.10 20.02 2.62
CA GLU A 9 -5.07 21.05 2.47
C GLU A 9 -4.50 21.13 1.05
N PHE A 10 -4.56 20.01 0.31
CA PHE A 10 -4.03 19.89 -1.04
C PHE A 10 -5.12 19.64 -2.10
N ASP A 11 -6.39 19.64 -1.70
CA ASP A 11 -7.51 19.48 -2.63
C ASP A 11 -7.84 20.81 -3.30
N HIS A 12 -7.68 20.84 -4.63
CA HIS A 12 -8.12 21.93 -5.49
C HIS A 12 -9.50 21.62 -6.13
N GLY A 13 -10.29 20.75 -5.51
CA GLY A 13 -11.64 20.35 -5.92
C GLY A 13 -11.69 19.11 -6.83
N GLY A 14 -10.64 18.28 -6.82
CA GLY A 14 -10.50 17.14 -7.75
C GLY A 14 -9.99 15.85 -7.12
N LEU A 15 -9.69 15.85 -5.82
CA LEU A 15 -9.22 14.66 -5.12
C LEU A 15 -10.39 13.78 -4.66
N LEU A 16 -10.16 12.47 -4.66
CA LEU A 16 -11.10 11.50 -4.13
C LEU A 16 -10.83 11.28 -2.63
N TYR A 17 -11.89 11.37 -1.83
CA TYR A 17 -11.84 11.05 -0.41
C TYR A 17 -12.21 9.57 -0.22
N PRO A 18 -11.29 8.72 0.25
CA PRO A 18 -11.58 7.31 0.44
C PRO A 18 -12.65 7.14 1.52
N SER A 19 -13.60 6.23 1.29
CA SER A 19 -14.51 5.81 2.34
C SER A 19 -13.74 5.05 3.44
N GLY A 20 -14.29 5.02 4.66
CA GLY A 20 -13.70 4.24 5.74
C GLY A 20 -13.56 2.75 5.42
N GLU A 21 -14.44 2.21 4.57
CA GLU A 21 -14.39 0.82 4.10
C GLU A 21 -13.21 0.55 3.17
N LEU A 22 -12.82 1.52 2.35
CA LEU A 22 -11.63 1.42 1.50
C LEU A 22 -10.34 1.73 2.27
N ALA A 23 -10.38 2.69 3.21
CA ALA A 23 -9.20 3.08 3.97
C ALA A 23 -8.65 1.92 4.83
N ARG A 24 -9.53 1.14 5.47
CA ARG A 24 -9.14 0.01 6.35
C ARG A 24 -8.25 -1.03 5.68
N PRO A 25 -8.62 -1.66 4.55
CA PRO A 25 -7.76 -2.63 3.89
C PRO A 25 -6.48 -2.01 3.36
N VAL A 26 -6.51 -0.77 2.87
CA VAL A 26 -5.29 -0.06 2.45
C VAL A 26 -4.33 0.12 3.62
N THR A 27 -4.83 0.51 4.80
CA THR A 27 -4.01 0.59 6.03
C THR A 27 -3.46 -0.77 6.42
N THR A 28 -4.27 -1.83 6.42
CA THR A 28 -3.79 -3.19 6.72
C THR A 28 -2.69 -3.64 5.74
N LEU A 29 -2.80 -3.30 4.46
CA LEU A 29 -1.77 -3.59 3.47
C LEU A 29 -0.48 -2.79 3.71
N GLU A 30 -0.57 -1.51 4.09
CA GLU A 30 0.59 -0.68 4.42
C GLU A 30 1.32 -1.18 5.67
N ASP A 31 0.57 -1.54 6.72
CA ASP A 31 1.14 -2.10 7.93
C ASP A 31 1.84 -3.44 7.62
N SER A 32 1.18 -4.29 6.84
CA SER A 32 1.74 -5.59 6.40
C SER A 32 2.99 -5.41 5.55
N PHE A 33 2.99 -4.47 4.60
CA PHE A 33 4.16 -4.14 3.79
C PHE A 33 5.31 -3.64 4.65
N THR A 34 5.02 -2.76 5.61
CA THR A 34 6.01 -2.18 6.54
C THR A 34 6.61 -3.26 7.44
N VAL A 35 5.79 -4.13 8.03
CA VAL A 35 6.25 -5.27 8.83
C VAL A 35 7.10 -6.21 7.99
N PHE A 36 6.70 -6.52 6.76
CA PHE A 36 7.49 -7.39 5.91
C PHE A 36 8.88 -6.81 5.62
N PHE A 37 8.97 -5.55 5.21
CA PHE A 37 10.23 -4.90 4.84
C PHE A 37 11.05 -4.33 6.01
N SER A 38 10.52 -4.32 7.24
CA SER A 38 11.34 -4.05 8.43
C SER A 38 12.28 -5.22 8.75
N HIS A 39 11.90 -6.44 8.35
CA HIS A 39 12.67 -7.66 8.58
C HIS A 39 13.38 -8.19 7.33
N ASN A 40 12.96 -7.76 6.13
CA ASN A 40 13.46 -8.28 4.87
C ASN A 40 14.07 -7.19 3.99
N LYS A 41 15.18 -7.51 3.32
CA LYS A 41 15.73 -6.68 2.25
C LYS A 41 14.99 -6.95 0.95
N ILE A 42 14.90 -5.94 0.08
CA ILE A 42 14.38 -6.13 -1.27
C ILE A 42 15.31 -7.05 -2.09
N THR A 43 14.72 -8.04 -2.75
CA THR A 43 15.34 -9.03 -3.63
C THR A 43 14.45 -9.23 -4.87
N ALA A 44 14.92 -10.02 -5.83
CA ALA A 44 14.13 -10.39 -7.00
C ALA A 44 12.89 -11.24 -6.66
N SER A 45 12.89 -11.95 -5.51
CA SER A 45 11.77 -12.78 -5.05
C SER A 45 10.79 -12.04 -4.15
N SER A 46 11.14 -10.84 -3.65
CA SER A 46 10.36 -10.17 -2.61
C SER A 46 8.89 -9.96 -2.94
N MET A 47 8.51 -9.83 -4.21
CA MET A 47 7.11 -9.66 -4.59
C MET A 47 6.30 -10.96 -4.39
N THR A 48 6.90 -12.11 -4.71
CA THR A 48 6.30 -13.43 -4.45
C THR A 48 6.31 -13.75 -2.96
N ASP A 49 7.39 -13.40 -2.27
CA ASP A 49 7.53 -13.61 -0.83
C ASP A 49 6.49 -12.79 -0.06
N LEU A 50 6.28 -11.52 -0.45
CA LEU A 50 5.24 -10.67 0.11
C LEU A 50 3.84 -11.21 -0.19
N ALA A 51 3.57 -11.65 -1.43
CA ALA A 51 2.28 -12.24 -1.78
C ALA A 51 1.98 -13.49 -0.93
N THR A 52 2.99 -14.31 -0.65
CA THR A 52 2.87 -15.48 0.24
C THR A 52 2.60 -15.05 1.68
N PHE A 53 3.31 -14.03 2.17
CA PHE A 53 3.07 -13.46 3.50
C PHE A 53 1.63 -12.94 3.66
N LEU A 54 1.11 -12.24 2.65
CA LEU A 54 -0.24 -11.66 2.68
C LEU A 54 -1.36 -12.71 2.67
N GLN A 55 -1.10 -13.95 2.22
CA GLN A 55 -2.08 -15.04 2.35
C GLN A 55 -2.43 -15.35 3.82
N GLY A 56 -1.52 -15.05 4.76
CA GLY A 56 -1.76 -15.19 6.19
C GLY A 56 -2.42 -13.96 6.84
N VAL A 57 -2.59 -12.87 6.10
CA VAL A 57 -3.15 -11.61 6.60
C VAL A 57 -4.65 -11.59 6.36
N GLN A 58 -5.42 -11.33 7.43
CA GLN A 58 -6.87 -11.15 7.30
C GLN A 58 -7.17 -9.73 6.79
N LEU A 59 -7.32 -9.60 5.47
CA LEU A 59 -7.66 -8.32 4.86
C LEU A 59 -9.16 -8.02 5.00
N PRO A 60 -9.56 -6.80 5.45
CA PRO A 60 -10.93 -6.36 5.38
C PRO A 60 -11.46 -6.40 3.94
N LYS A 61 -12.63 -7.00 3.74
CA LYS A 61 -13.24 -7.10 2.41
C LYS A 61 -13.92 -5.78 2.04
N VAL A 62 -13.90 -5.46 0.74
CA VAL A 62 -14.54 -4.26 0.17
C VAL A 62 -15.57 -4.67 -0.88
N GLY A 63 -16.76 -4.10 -0.79
CA GLY A 63 -17.84 -4.30 -1.77
C GLY A 63 -19.00 -5.14 -1.23
N CYS A 64 -20.00 -5.37 -2.08
CA CYS A 64 -21.13 -6.24 -1.75
C CYS A 64 -20.78 -7.72 -1.93
N CYS A 65 -21.64 -8.63 -1.49
CA CYS A 65 -21.41 -10.08 -1.52
C CYS A 65 -21.04 -10.62 -2.91
N ASP A 66 -21.56 -10.01 -3.98
CA ASP A 66 -21.29 -10.45 -5.35
C ASP A 66 -19.90 -10.02 -5.86
N HIS A 67 -19.42 -8.86 -5.40
CA HIS A 67 -18.20 -8.23 -5.91
C HIS A 67 -17.04 -8.21 -4.91
N GLU A 68 -17.28 -8.63 -3.65
CA GLU A 68 -16.32 -8.45 -2.55
C GLU A 68 -14.95 -9.04 -2.87
N ARG A 69 -14.94 -10.23 -3.48
CA ARG A 69 -13.72 -10.98 -3.75
C ARG A 69 -12.92 -10.33 -4.86
N GLU A 70 -13.58 -10.02 -5.96
CA GLU A 70 -12.93 -9.40 -7.13
C GLU A 70 -12.38 -8.02 -6.78
N LEU A 71 -13.18 -7.19 -6.12
CA LEU A 71 -12.80 -5.83 -5.75
C LEU A 71 -11.64 -5.83 -4.74
N THR A 72 -11.72 -6.66 -3.70
CA THR A 72 -10.64 -6.77 -2.70
C THR A 72 -9.33 -7.22 -3.34
N LEU A 73 -9.36 -8.24 -4.21
CA LEU A 73 -8.17 -8.71 -4.94
C LEU A 73 -7.60 -7.65 -5.89
N ALA A 74 -8.46 -6.86 -6.55
CA ALA A 74 -8.02 -5.78 -7.42
C ALA A 74 -7.30 -4.68 -6.62
N ILE A 75 -7.85 -4.30 -5.47
CA ILE A 75 -7.25 -3.33 -4.54
C ILE A 75 -5.90 -3.85 -4.05
N GLU A 76 -5.84 -5.10 -3.58
CA GLU A 76 -4.60 -5.74 -3.09
C GLU A 76 -3.50 -5.72 -4.16
N LYS A 77 -3.79 -6.22 -5.36
CA LYS A 77 -2.83 -6.25 -6.48
C LYS A 77 -2.34 -4.86 -6.84
N PHE A 78 -3.26 -3.91 -7.00
CA PHE A 78 -2.92 -2.54 -7.37
C PHE A 78 -2.02 -1.89 -6.30
N TYR A 79 -2.41 -2.02 -5.03
CA TYR A 79 -1.67 -1.47 -3.92
C TYR A 79 -0.26 -2.05 -3.83
N ILE A 80 -0.10 -3.38 -3.86
CA ILE A 80 1.21 -4.04 -3.76
C ILE A 80 2.14 -3.56 -4.87
N LEU A 81 1.67 -3.55 -6.12
CA LEU A 81 2.47 -3.13 -7.28
C LEU A 81 2.93 -1.67 -7.14
N LEU A 82 2.00 -0.79 -6.77
CA LEU A 82 2.30 0.63 -6.60
C LEU A 82 3.27 0.87 -5.45
N ARG A 83 3.05 0.19 -4.31
CA ARG A 83 3.89 0.34 -3.12
C ARG A 83 5.31 -0.19 -3.35
N PHE A 84 5.44 -1.32 -4.05
CA PHE A 84 6.73 -1.85 -4.48
C PHE A 84 7.49 -0.86 -5.36
N ARG A 85 6.81 -0.28 -6.36
CA ARG A 85 7.40 0.71 -7.25
C ARG A 85 7.95 1.90 -6.47
N PHE A 86 7.18 2.45 -5.54
CA PHE A 86 7.64 3.57 -4.71
C PHE A 86 8.79 3.19 -3.78
N TYR A 87 8.73 1.99 -3.17
CA TYR A 87 9.78 1.50 -2.30
C TYR A 87 11.11 1.31 -3.04
N ALA A 88 11.08 0.61 -4.18
CA ALA A 88 12.26 0.44 -5.03
C ALA A 88 12.83 1.78 -5.52
N LYS A 89 11.96 2.72 -5.92
CA LYS A 89 12.36 4.08 -6.30
C LYS A 89 13.08 4.81 -5.15
N SER A 90 12.58 4.70 -3.92
CA SER A 90 13.21 5.30 -2.73
C SER A 90 14.60 4.72 -2.48
N LEU A 91 14.72 3.39 -2.48
CA LEU A 91 16.00 2.72 -2.28
C LEU A 91 17.03 3.08 -3.34
N ASN A 92 16.62 3.20 -4.60
CA ASN A 92 17.50 3.62 -5.69
C ASN A 92 17.98 5.07 -5.51
N ARG A 93 17.10 5.97 -5.06
CA ARG A 93 17.47 7.35 -4.74
C ARG A 93 18.48 7.40 -3.59
N GLU A 94 18.27 6.63 -2.53
CA GLU A 94 19.20 6.58 -1.39
C GLU A 94 20.59 6.05 -1.79
N ARG A 95 20.65 5.04 -2.66
CA ARG A 95 21.92 4.53 -3.21
C ARG A 95 22.64 5.60 -4.04
N ALA A 96 21.92 6.26 -4.95
CA ALA A 96 22.48 7.34 -5.76
C ALA A 96 22.98 8.52 -4.91
N SER A 97 22.31 8.86 -3.80
CA SER A 97 22.79 9.91 -2.89
C SER A 97 24.08 9.52 -2.16
N LYS A 98 24.26 8.25 -1.81
CA LYS A 98 25.49 7.74 -1.16
C LYS A 98 26.68 7.67 -2.12
N GLU A 99 26.46 7.44 -3.40
CA GLU A 99 27.52 7.39 -4.42
C GLU A 99 28.04 8.80 -4.79
N ASN A 100 27.27 9.85 -4.52
CA ASN A 100 27.61 11.25 -4.82
C ASN A 100 28.04 12.07 -3.58
N SER A 101 28.21 11.42 -2.41
CA SER A 101 28.69 12.03 -1.17
C SER A 101 30.11 11.57 -0.86
#